data_AF-A0A1V4DLB1-F1
#
_entry.id   AF-A0A1V4DLB1-F1
#
_cell.length_a   1.000
_cell.length_b   1.000
_cell.length_c   1.000
_cell.angle_alpha   90.00
_cell.angle_beta   90.00
_cell.angle_gamma   90.00
#
_symmetry.space_group_name_H-M   'P 1'
#
loop_
_entity.id
_entity.type
_entity.pdbx_description
1 polymer ?
#
loop_
_entity_poly.entity_id
_entity_poly.type
_entity_poly.pdbx_seq_one_letter_code
_entity_poly.pdbx_strand_id
1 'polypeptide(L)' 'DAVELFERLIALTNDVGLLAEEYDPETGRQLGNFPQAFSHIHLIHTAQALSGEAHAAGTAKVMSM' A
#
# COMPACT_ATOMS: atom_id res chain seq x y z
N ASP A 1 5.23 -4.70 10.25
CA ASP A 1 4.62 -3.39 10.59
C ASP A 1 3.60 -2.98 9.53
N ALA A 2 2.70 -2.03 9.78
CA ALA A 2 1.71 -1.55 8.80
C ALA A 2 2.39 -0.98 7.55
N VAL A 3 3.50 -0.25 7.75
CA VAL A 3 4.36 0.27 6.67
C VAL A 3 5.00 -0.86 5.87
N GLU A 4 5.60 -1.85 6.55
CA GLU A 4 6.23 -3.00 5.89
C GLU A 4 5.24 -3.83 5.05
N LEU A 5 4.00 -4.00 5.53
CA LEU A 5 2.96 -4.67 4.77
C LEU A 5 2.55 -3.86 3.53
N PHE A 6 2.43 -2.54 3.68
CA PHE A 6 2.12 -1.63 2.57
C PHE A 6 3.22 -1.66 1.51
N GLU A 7 4.50 -1.61 1.90
CA GLU A 7 5.63 -1.72 0.98
C GLU A 7 5.65 -3.05 0.23
N ARG A 8 5.36 -4.16 0.93
CA ARG A 8 5.20 -5.47 0.30
C ARG A 8 4.07 -5.48 -0.72
N LEU A 9 2.96 -4.80 -0.46
CA LEU A 9 1.83 -4.71 -1.39
C LEU A 9 2.20 -3.90 -2.65
N ILE A 10 2.88 -2.77 -2.48
CA ILE A 10 3.37 -1.94 -3.60
C ILE A 10 4.33 -2.75 -4.50
N ALA A 11 5.17 -3.60 -3.90
CA ALA A 11 6.08 -4.46 -4.66
C ALA A 11 5.37 -5.53 -5.54
N LEU A 12 4.06 -5.74 -5.37
CA LEU A 12 3.26 -6.65 -6.22
C LEU A 12 2.68 -5.96 -7.48
N THR A 13 2.78 -4.63 -7.55
CA THR A 13 2.36 -3.88 -8.74
C THR A 13 3.22 -4.25 -9.94
N ASN A 14 2.67 -4.15 -11.15
CA ASN A 14 3.48 -4.30 -12.35
C ASN A 14 4.40 -3.09 -12.59
N ASP A 15 5.14 -3.11 -13.68
CA ASP A 15 6.08 -2.06 -14.10
C ASP A 15 5.46 -0.66 -14.26
N VAL A 16 4.15 -0.59 -14.49
CA VAL A 16 3.39 0.67 -14.58
C VAL A 16 2.54 0.97 -13.33
N GLY A 17 2.72 0.22 -12.25
CA GLY A 17 2.08 0.46 -10.96
C GLY A 17 0.65 -0.08 -10.82
N LEU A 18 0.24 -1.05 -11.66
CA LEU A 18 -1.12 -1.58 -11.69
C LEU A 18 -1.30 -2.88 -10.90
N LEU A 19 -2.48 -3.02 -10.30
CA LEU A 19 -2.96 -4.21 -9.60
C LEU A 19 -4.29 -4.75 -10.16
N ALA A 20 -4.45 -6.06 -10.05
CA ALA A 20 -5.68 -6.77 -10.28
C ALA A 20 -6.54 -6.83 -9.01
N GLU A 21 -7.66 -7.53 -9.12
CA GLU A 21 -8.57 -7.81 -8.00
C GLU A 21 -7.92 -8.65 -6.92
N GLU A 22 -7.17 -9.67 -7.35
CA GLU A 22 -6.60 -10.69 -6.47
C GLU A 22 -5.13 -10.92 -6.79
N TYR A 23 -4.40 -11.41 -5.80
CA TYR A 23 -3.03 -11.89 -5.96
C TYR A 23 -2.95 -13.31 -5.40
N ASP A 24 -2.49 -14.24 -6.23
CA ASP A 24 -2.21 -15.61 -5.83
C ASP A 24 -0.77 -15.69 -5.27
N PRO A 25 -0.60 -15.93 -3.96
CA PRO A 25 0.71 -16.02 -3.33
C PRO A 25 1.45 -17.34 -3.62
N GLU A 26 0.76 -18.40 -4.06
CA GLU A 26 1.39 -19.67 -4.38
C GLU A 26 2.09 -19.60 -5.74
N THR A 27 1.41 -19.01 -6.73
CA THR A 27 1.97 -18.87 -8.08
C THR A 27 2.62 -17.52 -8.35
N GLY A 28 2.41 -16.54 -7.48
CA GLY A 28 2.95 -15.19 -7.59
C GLY A 28 2.29 -14.36 -8.70
N ARG A 29 0.99 -14.59 -8.98
CA ARG A 29 0.29 -14.01 -10.13
C ARG A 29 -0.87 -13.12 -9.71
N GLN A 30 -1.06 -12.04 -10.45
CA GLN A 30 -2.28 -11.24 -10.37
C GLN A 30 -3.43 -11.98 -11.08
N LEU A 31 -4.60 -12.03 -10.43
CA LEU A 31 -5.78 -12.75 -10.89
C LEU A 31 -7.03 -11.84 -10.93
N GLY A 32 -8.01 -12.23 -11.74
CA GLY A 32 -9.28 -11.53 -11.87
C GLY A 32 -9.20 -10.30 -12.79
N ASN A 33 -10.04 -9.31 -12.51
CA ASN A 33 -10.12 -8.10 -13.32
C ASN A 33 -8.81 -7.30 -13.26
N PHE A 34 -8.34 -6.81 -14.41
CA PHE A 34 -7.11 -6.03 -14.50
C PHE A 34 -7.24 -4.90 -15.54
N PRO A 35 -6.86 -3.64 -15.20
CA PRO A 35 -6.55 -3.14 -13.86
C PRO A 35 -7.83 -2.97 -13.01
N GLN A 36 -7.74 -3.24 -11.70
CA GLN A 36 -8.90 -3.19 -10.81
C GLN A 36 -8.94 -1.89 -10.01
N ALA A 37 -9.97 -1.06 -10.22
CA ALA A 37 -10.03 0.28 -9.66
C ALA A 37 -10.07 0.32 -8.12
N PHE A 38 -10.81 -0.57 -7.46
CA PHE A 38 -10.93 -0.57 -6.01
C PHE A 38 -9.63 -0.89 -5.27
N SER A 39 -8.75 -1.75 -5.80
CA SER A 39 -7.44 -2.10 -5.26
C SER A 39 -6.57 -0.85 -5.21
N HIS A 40 -6.61 -0.03 -6.26
CA HIS A 40 -5.90 1.25 -6.30
C HIS A 40 -6.50 2.29 -5.35
N ILE A 41 -7.83 2.38 -5.26
CA ILE A 41 -8.50 3.29 -4.32
C ILE A 41 -8.10 2.95 -2.87
N HIS A 42 -8.10 1.67 -2.49
CA HIS A 42 -7.67 1.26 -1.16
C HIS A 42 -6.19 1.54 -0.91
N LEU A 43 -5.33 1.30 -1.90
CA LEU A 43 -3.91 1.66 -1.81
C LEU A 43 -3.69 3.15 -1.51
N ILE A 44 -4.42 4.03 -2.20
CA ILE A 44 -4.34 5.48 -1.99
C ILE A 44 -4.80 5.84 -0.57
N HIS A 45 -5.93 5.28 -0.12
CA HIS A 45 -6.43 5.53 1.24
C HIS A 45 -5.45 5.04 2.32
N THR A 46 -4.86 3.86 2.14
CA THR A 46 -3.84 3.34 3.06
C THR A 46 -2.60 4.22 3.07
N ALA A 47 -2.13 4.69 1.91
CA ALA A 47 -1.00 5.62 1.82
C ALA A 47 -1.28 6.93 2.57
N GLN A 48 -2.50 7.48 2.45
CA GLN A 48 -2.92 8.68 3.18
C GLN A 48 -2.95 8.45 4.69
N ALA A 49 -3.49 7.31 5.15
CA ALA A 49 -3.55 6.97 6.57
C ALA A 49 -2.13 6.85 7.17
N LEU A 50 -1.25 6.08 6.52
CA LEU A 50 0.14 5.89 6.97
C LEU A 50 0.95 7.20 6.94
N SER A 51 0.68 8.09 5.97
CA SER A 51 1.33 9.40 5.90
C SER A 51 0.89 10.33 7.05
N GLY A 52 -0.39 10.28 7.43
CA GLY A 52 -0.90 11.02 8.58
C GLY A 52 -0.30 10.55 9.91
N GLU A 53 -0.17 9.23 10.08
CA GLU A 53 0.51 8.63 11.24
C GLU A 53 1.99 9.04 11.29
N ALA A 54 2.69 9.01 10.15
CA ALA A 54 4.09 9.45 10.07
C ALA A 54 4.27 10.93 10.45
N HIS A 55 3.32 11.79 10.07
CA HIS A 55 3.34 13.21 10.44
C HIS A 55 3.10 13.42 11.94
N ALA A 56 2.16 12.68 12.53
CA ALA A 56 1.88 12.71 13.97
C ALA A 56 3.08 12.20 14.79
N ALA A 57 3.71 11.10 14.35
CA ALA A 57 4.90 10.54 14.99
C ALA A 57 6.12 11.49 14.90
N GLY A 58 6.29 12.17 13.77
CA GLY A 58 7.33 13.20 13.59
C GLY A 58 7.15 14.40 14.53
N THR A 59 5.90 14.86 14.69
CA THR A 59 5.57 15.99 15.58
C THR A 59 5.80 15.64 17.05
N ALA A 60 5.41 14.44 17.48
CA ALA A 60 5.65 13.96 18.83
C ALA A 60 7.15 13.85 19.19
N LYS A 61 8.00 13.52 18.21
CA LYS A 61 9.45 13.45 18.39
C LYS A 61 10.11 14.83 18.53
N VAL A 62 9.55 15.86 17.89
CA VAL A 62 10.04 17.26 18.02
C VAL A 62 9.60 17.89 19.35
N MET A 63 8.40 17.57 19.85
CA MET A 63 7.90 18.09 21.15
C MET A 63 8.53 17.41 22.38
N SER A 64 9.28 16.31 22.21
CA SER A 64 9.95 15.58 23.29
C SER A 64 11.48 15.81 23.36
N MET A 65 12.00 16.74 22.55
CA MET A 65 13.38 17.27 22.62
C MET A 65 13.39 18.67 23.24
#